data_AF-A0A7V2W5W9-F1
#
_entry.id   AF-A0A7V2W5W9-F1
#
_cell.length_a   1.000
_cell.length_b   1.000
_cell.length_c   1.000
_cell.angle_alpha   90.00
_cell.angle_beta   90.00
_cell.angle_gamma   90.00
#
_symmetry.space_group_name_H-M   'P 1'
#
loop_
_entity.id
_entity.type
_entity.pdbx_description
1 polymer ?
#
loop_
_entity_poly.entity_id
_entity_poly.type
_entity_poly.pdbx_seq_one_letter_code
_entity_poly.pdbx_strand_id
1 'polypeptide(L)'
;MNRREVKKLMKKFLQGKLSPSEYGHLEKMASEDAVMAEEWEVCKFQKQVMQEITASDLRKKMAEWDAQSPTKPISTKKKPWWPMAIGAAMLLAAAIFFFTKKNEKAVPAPAVKPPKKESPALPPGQIKTRPEKTISPSPEKKHIQPVPTKPAPNAPIAHADIARQHYEPLSTLQDLLRGNEAGADSLAAALLAADEAYQTGNLRQAIQRLAALAKKRPNSSRLKLVLGRLYFESGNYRQAVQTLRPIAEKPSIYTQQAQWYLLLAYLARYDIYQKEYEKEKAAVLAVPGHFAHAKVAKIRW
;
A
#
# COMPACT_ATOMS: atom_id res chain seq x y z
N MET A 1 -15.46 -3.69 -27.38
CA MET A 1 -14.71 -2.98 -26.32
C MET A 1 -14.73 -3.80 -25.03
N ASN A 2 -13.73 -4.65 -24.79
CA ASN A 2 -13.79 -5.70 -23.76
C ASN A 2 -12.89 -5.42 -22.54
N ARG A 3 -13.29 -4.47 -21.68
CA ARG A 3 -12.51 -4.00 -20.51
C ARG A 3 -12.12 -5.11 -19.52
N ARG A 4 -12.72 -6.30 -19.60
CA ARG A 4 -12.36 -7.49 -18.79
C ARG A 4 -11.05 -8.13 -19.24
N GLU A 5 -10.78 -8.17 -20.55
CA GLU A 5 -9.58 -8.79 -21.12
C GLU A 5 -8.33 -7.97 -20.81
N VAL A 6 -8.41 -6.65 -20.96
CA VAL A 6 -7.30 -5.75 -20.60
C VAL A 6 -6.96 -5.88 -19.12
N LYS A 7 -7.94 -5.87 -18.21
CA LYS A 7 -7.70 -6.11 -16.77
C LYS A 7 -7.06 -7.48 -16.48
N LYS A 8 -7.38 -8.51 -17.27
CA LYS A 8 -6.74 -9.84 -17.17
C LYS A 8 -5.29 -9.80 -17.63
N LEU A 9 -4.98 -9.08 -18.71
CA LEU A 9 -3.63 -8.88 -19.23
C LEU A 9 -2.76 -8.01 -18.30
N MET A 10 -3.30 -6.89 -17.78
CA MET A 10 -2.61 -6.07 -16.75
C MET A 10 -2.29 -6.89 -15.50
N LYS A 11 -3.20 -7.76 -15.06
CA LYS A 11 -2.93 -8.71 -13.96
C LYS A 11 -1.80 -9.69 -14.30
N LYS A 12 -1.75 -10.24 -15.52
CA LYS A 12 -0.60 -11.06 -15.98
C LYS A 12 0.71 -10.26 -15.99
N PHE A 13 0.67 -9.00 -16.43
CA PHE A 13 1.83 -8.12 -16.50
C PHE A 13 2.48 -7.88 -15.13
N LEU A 14 1.65 -7.53 -14.13
CA LEU A 14 2.07 -7.36 -12.73
C LEU A 14 2.61 -8.66 -12.12
N GLN A 15 2.12 -9.82 -12.57
CA GLN A 15 2.61 -11.14 -12.17
C GLN A 15 3.88 -11.60 -12.93
N GLY A 16 4.37 -10.83 -13.91
CA GLY A 16 5.49 -11.22 -14.76
C GLY A 16 5.18 -12.35 -15.76
N LYS A 17 3.90 -12.67 -15.99
CA LYS A 17 3.42 -13.80 -16.83
C LYS A 17 2.86 -13.37 -18.19
N LEU A 18 3.19 -12.17 -18.65
CA LEU A 18 2.72 -11.62 -19.94
C LEU A 18 3.70 -12.00 -21.04
N SER A 19 3.21 -12.52 -22.18
CA SER A 19 4.08 -12.77 -23.34
C SER A 19 4.43 -11.46 -24.09
N PRO A 20 5.47 -11.45 -24.95
CA PRO A 20 5.77 -10.30 -25.80
C PRO A 20 4.61 -9.93 -26.76
N SER A 21 3.88 -10.93 -27.27
CA SER A 21 2.71 -10.72 -28.13
C SER A 21 1.52 -10.12 -27.37
N GLU A 22 1.28 -10.56 -26.12
CA GLU A 22 0.27 -9.97 -25.24
C GLU A 22 0.64 -8.54 -24.81
N TYR A 23 1.94 -8.24 -24.66
CA TYR A 23 2.44 -6.89 -24.38
C TYR A 23 2.13 -5.92 -25.53
N GLY A 24 2.56 -6.25 -26.76
CA GLY A 24 2.31 -5.39 -27.93
C GLY A 24 0.82 -5.19 -28.23
N HIS A 25 -0.01 -6.21 -28.00
CA HIS A 25 -1.47 -6.06 -28.09
C HIS A 25 -2.01 -5.05 -27.06
N LEU A 26 -1.52 -5.11 -25.82
CA LEU A 26 -1.98 -4.21 -24.76
C LEU A 26 -1.47 -2.77 -24.93
N GLU A 27 -0.25 -2.59 -25.42
CA GLU A 27 0.30 -1.28 -25.77
C GLU A 27 -0.48 -0.63 -26.92
N LYS A 28 -0.87 -1.41 -27.93
CA LYS A 28 -1.78 -0.96 -28.98
C LYS A 28 -3.15 -0.54 -28.41
N MET A 29 -3.77 -1.36 -27.55
CA MET A 29 -5.04 -1.02 -26.92
C MET A 29 -4.94 0.24 -26.03
N ALA A 30 -3.81 0.44 -25.33
CA ALA A 30 -3.55 1.64 -24.55
C ALA A 30 -3.35 2.90 -25.44
N SER A 31 -2.88 2.76 -26.67
CA SER A 31 -2.78 3.87 -27.63
C SER A 31 -4.13 4.30 -28.23
N GLU A 32 -5.16 3.45 -28.14
CA GLU A 32 -6.50 3.69 -28.70
C GLU A 32 -7.48 4.31 -27.68
N ASP A 33 -7.22 4.21 -26.37
CA ASP A 33 -8.08 4.72 -25.28
C ASP A 33 -7.24 5.43 -24.21
N ALA A 34 -7.46 6.74 -24.04
CA ALA A 34 -6.71 7.59 -23.10
C ALA A 34 -6.90 7.20 -21.62
N VAL A 35 -8.08 6.68 -21.24
CA VAL A 35 -8.32 6.18 -19.87
C VAL A 35 -7.56 4.86 -19.66
N MET A 36 -7.45 4.05 -20.71
CA MET A 36 -6.64 2.83 -20.70
C MET A 36 -5.14 3.12 -20.67
N ALA A 37 -4.68 4.17 -21.35
CA ALA A 37 -3.31 4.65 -21.25
C ALA A 37 -2.93 4.98 -19.80
N GLU A 38 -3.77 5.72 -19.09
CA GLU A 38 -3.56 6.04 -17.67
C GLU A 38 -3.56 4.80 -16.77
N GLU A 39 -4.56 3.90 -16.91
CA GLU A 39 -4.58 2.62 -16.18
C GLU A 39 -3.30 1.78 -16.47
N TRP A 40 -2.78 1.83 -17.70
CA TRP A 40 -1.59 1.09 -18.13
C TRP A 40 -0.28 1.67 -17.60
N GLU A 41 -0.09 3.00 -17.65
CA GLU A 41 1.06 3.67 -17.05
C GLU A 41 1.15 3.38 -15.55
N VAL A 42 0.02 3.42 -14.83
CA VAL A 42 -0.03 3.04 -13.40
C VAL A 42 0.42 1.59 -13.18
N CYS A 43 0.07 0.65 -14.08
CA CYS A 43 0.54 -0.73 -13.98
C CYS A 43 2.04 -0.89 -14.29
N LYS A 44 2.56 -0.22 -15.32
CA LYS A 44 4.01 -0.18 -15.63
C LYS A 44 4.80 0.36 -14.45
N PHE A 45 4.36 1.50 -13.92
CA PHE A 45 4.90 2.13 -12.72
C PHE A 45 4.89 1.19 -11.50
N GLN A 46 3.76 0.56 -11.19
CA GLN A 46 3.63 -0.38 -10.08
C GLN A 46 4.64 -1.54 -10.19
N LYS A 47 4.85 -2.07 -11.40
CA LYS A 47 5.82 -3.15 -11.63
C LYS A 47 7.27 -2.68 -11.45
N GLN A 48 7.61 -1.51 -11.97
CA GLN A 48 8.95 -0.91 -11.81
C GLN A 48 9.27 -0.67 -10.33
N VAL A 49 8.33 -0.10 -9.58
CA VAL A 49 8.48 0.10 -8.12
C VAL A 49 8.65 -1.24 -7.39
N MET A 50 7.88 -2.28 -7.76
CA MET A 50 8.05 -3.62 -7.19
C MET A 50 9.45 -4.20 -7.46
N GLN A 51 9.96 -4.03 -8.68
CA GLN A 51 11.30 -4.50 -9.06
C GLN A 51 12.40 -3.77 -8.28
N GLU A 52 12.33 -2.43 -8.15
CA GLU A 52 13.28 -1.66 -7.34
C GLU A 52 13.23 -2.02 -5.85
N ILE A 53 12.05 -2.27 -5.27
CA ILE A 53 11.93 -2.78 -3.90
C ILE A 53 12.67 -4.11 -3.78
N THR A 54 12.39 -5.09 -4.65
CA THR A 54 13.07 -6.39 -4.61
C THR A 54 14.58 -6.30 -4.83
N ALA A 55 15.05 -5.39 -5.70
CA ALA A 55 16.47 -5.16 -5.95
C ALA A 55 17.16 -4.49 -4.75
N SER A 56 16.50 -3.52 -4.11
CA SER A 56 17.04 -2.84 -2.92
C SER A 56 17.12 -3.77 -1.70
N ASP A 57 16.08 -4.58 -1.44
CA ASP A 57 16.09 -5.60 -0.39
C ASP A 57 17.14 -6.68 -0.67
N LEU A 58 17.31 -7.09 -1.92
CA LEU A 58 18.34 -8.06 -2.32
C LEU A 58 19.75 -7.48 -2.13
N ARG A 59 20.01 -6.24 -2.57
CA ARG A 59 21.28 -5.53 -2.34
C ARG A 59 21.58 -5.38 -0.85
N LYS A 60 20.58 -5.06 -0.03
CA LYS A 60 20.73 -4.96 1.43
C LYS A 60 21.09 -6.32 2.03
N LYS A 61 20.42 -7.40 1.62
CA LYS A 61 20.76 -8.77 2.05
C LYS A 61 22.13 -9.23 1.57
N MET A 62 22.56 -8.84 0.37
CA MET A 62 23.92 -9.09 -0.11
C MET A 62 24.95 -8.35 0.76
N ALA A 63 24.75 -7.06 1.03
CA ALA A 63 25.63 -6.29 1.92
C ALA A 63 25.65 -6.82 3.37
N GLU A 64 24.49 -7.27 3.89
CA GLU A 64 24.40 -7.94 5.19
C GLU A 64 25.12 -9.29 5.20
N TRP A 65 25.09 -10.04 4.09
CA TRP A 65 25.80 -11.31 3.94
C TRP A 65 27.30 -11.11 3.75
N ASP A 66 27.73 -10.11 2.98
CA ASP A 66 29.14 -9.73 2.84
C ASP A 66 29.73 -9.30 4.19
N ALA A 67 28.99 -8.49 4.96
CA ALA A 67 29.41 -8.06 6.30
C ALA A 67 29.42 -9.20 7.35
N GLN A 68 28.57 -10.22 7.19
CA GLN A 68 28.53 -11.40 8.05
C GLN A 68 29.45 -12.54 7.59
N SER A 69 29.97 -12.47 6.37
CA SER A 69 30.89 -13.48 5.83
C SER A 69 32.28 -13.26 6.41
N PRO A 70 32.81 -14.18 7.25
CA PRO A 70 34.19 -14.08 7.69
C PRO A 70 35.09 -14.39 6.49
N THR A 71 35.54 -13.35 5.80
CA THR A 71 36.58 -13.39 4.77
C THR A 71 37.94 -13.69 5.39
N LYS A 72 38.05 -14.88 5.99
CA LYS A 72 39.35 -15.45 6.36
C LYS A 72 40.16 -15.59 5.08
N PRO A 73 41.35 -14.97 4.97
CA PRO A 73 42.24 -15.26 3.86
C PRO A 73 42.51 -16.77 3.87
N ILE A 74 42.44 -17.39 2.69
CA ILE A 74 42.62 -18.84 2.55
C ILE A 74 44.10 -19.18 2.80
N SER A 75 44.44 -19.33 4.07
CA SER A 75 45.75 -19.78 4.52
C SER A 75 45.88 -21.27 4.22
N THR A 76 46.62 -21.56 3.14
CA THR A 76 46.84 -22.91 2.61
C THR A 76 47.79 -23.71 3.48
N LYS A 77 47.31 -24.22 4.64
CA LYS A 77 47.93 -25.32 5.40
C LYS A 77 47.01 -25.88 6.50
N LYS A 78 46.28 -26.97 6.20
CA LYS A 78 46.25 -28.22 6.99
C LYS A 78 45.25 -29.27 6.44
N LYS A 79 45.61 -30.54 6.65
CA LYS A 79 45.01 -31.86 6.33
C LYS A 79 43.51 -31.90 5.92
N PRO A 80 43.13 -32.68 4.88
CA PRO A 80 41.75 -32.72 4.37
C PRO A 80 40.79 -33.47 5.30
N TRP A 81 39.73 -32.78 5.74
CA TRP A 81 38.62 -33.32 6.55
C TRP A 81 37.53 -34.03 5.72
N TRP A 82 37.56 -33.89 4.39
CA TRP A 82 36.58 -34.46 3.45
C TRP A 82 36.20 -35.95 3.63
N PRO A 83 37.07 -36.90 4.03
CA PRO A 83 36.62 -38.29 4.27
C PRO A 83 35.52 -38.42 5.34
N MET A 84 35.48 -37.54 6.36
CA MET A 84 34.38 -37.57 7.34
C MET A 84 33.05 -37.05 6.76
N ALA A 85 33.11 -36.04 5.90
CA ALA A 85 31.92 -35.48 5.25
C ALA A 85 31.27 -36.49 4.29
N ILE A 86 32.08 -37.27 3.56
CA ILE A 86 31.62 -38.36 2.69
C ILE A 86 30.94 -39.45 3.53
N GLY A 87 31.54 -39.85 4.66
CA GLY A 87 30.94 -40.83 5.57
C GLY A 87 29.57 -40.39 6.13
N ALA A 88 29.45 -39.14 6.55
CA ALA A 88 28.18 -38.57 7.03
C ALA A 88 27.10 -38.54 5.92
N ALA A 89 27.47 -38.16 4.69
CA ALA A 89 26.55 -38.16 3.56
C ALA A 89 26.06 -39.57 3.18
N MET A 90 26.95 -40.58 3.21
CA MET A 90 26.58 -41.98 2.95
C MET A 90 25.62 -42.54 4.01
N LEU A 91 25.82 -42.24 5.30
CA LEU A 91 24.89 -42.63 6.36
C LEU A 91 23.50 -42.00 6.19
N LEU A 92 23.45 -40.73 5.78
CA LEU A 92 22.19 -40.01 5.54
C LEU A 92 21.44 -40.56 4.32
N ALA A 93 22.16 -40.90 3.24
CA ALA A 93 21.59 -41.57 2.07
C ALA A 93 21.06 -42.99 2.40
N ALA A 94 21.80 -43.77 3.20
CA ALA A 94 21.38 -45.09 3.65
C ALA A 94 20.12 -45.03 4.53
N ALA A 95 20.02 -44.03 5.42
CA ALA A 95 18.83 -43.79 6.24
C ALA A 95 17.60 -43.45 5.38
N ILE A 96 17.75 -42.58 4.37
CA ILE A 96 16.67 -42.24 3.43
C ILE A 96 16.22 -43.49 2.66
N PHE A 97 17.16 -44.30 2.15
CA PHE A 97 16.87 -45.53 1.40
C PHE A 97 16.11 -46.58 2.25
N PHE A 98 16.45 -46.72 3.52
CA PHE A 98 15.71 -47.60 4.44
C PHE A 98 14.31 -47.07 4.78
N PHE A 99 14.11 -45.75 4.83
CA PHE A 99 12.82 -45.14 5.15
C PHE A 99 11.84 -45.19 3.97
N THR A 100 12.31 -45.02 2.73
CA THR A 100 11.46 -45.11 1.53
C THR A 100 11.01 -46.54 1.23
N LYS A 101 11.85 -47.55 1.52
CA LYS A 101 11.53 -48.96 1.28
C LYS A 101 10.43 -49.54 2.20
N LYS A 102 9.99 -48.80 3.24
CA LYS A 102 9.02 -49.27 4.24
C LYS A 102 7.57 -48.84 3.96
N ASN A 103 7.31 -48.10 2.89
CA ASN A 103 6.03 -47.39 2.69
C ASN A 103 5.31 -47.76 1.37
N GLU A 104 5.33 -49.04 1.00
CA GLU A 104 4.73 -49.54 -0.24
C GLU A 104 3.69 -50.64 0.04
N LYS A 105 2.42 -50.20 0.23
CA LYS A 105 1.12 -50.91 0.15
C LYS A 105 0.06 -50.06 0.89
N ALA A 106 -1.15 -49.83 0.39
CA ALA A 106 -1.73 -49.97 -0.95
C ALA A 106 -2.99 -49.07 -1.02
N VAL A 107 -3.46 -48.70 -2.22
CA VAL A 107 -4.76 -48.04 -2.43
C VAL A 107 -5.66 -48.97 -3.24
N PRO A 108 -6.95 -49.08 -2.88
CA PRO A 108 -7.98 -48.94 -3.91
C PRO A 108 -9.19 -48.08 -3.46
N ALA A 109 -9.91 -47.56 -4.45
CA ALA A 109 -11.21 -46.88 -4.34
C ALA A 109 -12.24 -47.63 -5.24
N PRO A 110 -13.43 -47.11 -5.59
CA PRO A 110 -14.46 -46.35 -4.86
C PRO A 110 -15.86 -47.06 -4.89
N ALA A 111 -16.87 -46.60 -4.12
CA ALA A 111 -18.29 -47.00 -4.31
C ALA A 111 -19.32 -45.96 -3.79
N VAL A 112 -20.60 -46.11 -4.19
CA VAL A 112 -21.66 -45.06 -4.18
C VAL A 112 -22.81 -45.34 -3.17
N LYS A 113 -23.52 -44.25 -2.76
CA LYS A 113 -24.68 -44.08 -1.83
C LYS A 113 -25.98 -44.82 -2.27
N PRO A 114 -27.19 -44.71 -1.60
CA PRO A 114 -27.66 -44.02 -0.35
C PRO A 114 -28.46 -45.01 0.58
N PRO A 115 -29.64 -44.76 1.24
CA PRO A 115 -30.33 -43.57 1.82
C PRO A 115 -30.96 -43.74 3.26
N LYS A 116 -31.51 -42.63 3.84
CA LYS A 116 -32.62 -42.53 4.86
C LYS A 116 -32.37 -43.02 6.32
N LYS A 117 -32.93 -42.46 7.40
CA LYS A 117 -33.79 -41.27 7.70
C LYS A 117 -33.10 -40.45 8.85
N GLU A 118 -33.58 -39.35 9.46
CA GLU A 118 -34.93 -38.82 9.71
C GLU A 118 -34.85 -37.32 10.15
N SER A 119 -35.89 -36.53 9.87
CA SER A 119 -36.15 -35.21 10.50
C SER A 119 -37.43 -35.31 11.33
N PRO A 120 -37.59 -34.52 12.40
CA PRO A 120 -38.49 -33.34 12.34
C PRO A 120 -37.80 -32.07 12.89
N ALA A 121 -37.95 -30.85 12.36
CA ALA A 121 -39.13 -30.02 12.04
C ALA A 121 -39.41 -28.94 13.13
N LEU A 122 -39.73 -27.71 12.68
CA LEU A 122 -39.97 -26.52 13.52
C LEU A 122 -41.36 -26.58 14.23
N PRO A 123 -41.70 -25.61 15.09
CA PRO A 123 -42.51 -24.49 14.58
C PRO A 123 -42.03 -23.07 14.98
N PRO A 124 -42.58 -22.00 14.37
CA PRO A 124 -42.02 -20.65 14.44
C PRO A 124 -42.85 -19.61 15.23
N GLY A 125 -42.19 -18.49 15.54
CA GLY A 125 -42.83 -17.16 15.53
C GLY A 125 -43.19 -16.54 16.89
N GLN A 126 -42.79 -15.27 17.07
CA GLN A 126 -43.72 -14.24 17.54
C GLN A 126 -43.20 -12.82 17.23
N ILE A 127 -44.10 -11.99 16.69
CA ILE A 127 -43.89 -10.58 16.39
C ILE A 127 -44.48 -9.75 17.55
N LYS A 128 -43.74 -8.74 18.02
CA LYS A 128 -44.26 -7.58 18.79
C LYS A 128 -43.42 -6.37 18.32
N THR A 129 -43.91 -5.37 17.56
CA THR A 129 -44.84 -4.27 17.95
C THR A 129 -44.56 -3.79 19.38
N ARG A 130 -44.33 -2.52 19.75
CA ARG A 130 -44.58 -1.14 19.28
C ARG A 130 -44.07 -0.24 20.47
N PRO A 131 -43.99 1.12 20.50
CA PRO A 131 -44.29 2.16 19.51
C PRO A 131 -43.15 3.13 19.15
N GLU A 132 -43.37 3.78 18.02
CA GLU A 132 -42.90 5.12 17.66
C GLU A 132 -43.31 6.22 18.66
N LYS A 133 -42.43 7.18 18.95
CA LYS A 133 -42.85 8.50 19.45
C LYS A 133 -42.10 9.62 18.72
N THR A 134 -42.78 10.18 17.74
CA THR A 134 -42.39 11.34 16.92
C THR A 134 -42.22 12.60 17.78
N ILE A 135 -41.10 13.32 17.60
CA ILE A 135 -41.02 14.79 17.78
C ILE A 135 -40.14 15.37 16.66
N SER A 136 -40.77 16.03 15.69
CA SER A 136 -40.16 16.97 14.74
C SER A 136 -40.05 18.37 15.37
N PRO A 137 -39.44 19.41 14.74
CA PRO A 137 -38.66 19.45 13.49
C PRO A 137 -37.28 20.14 13.63
N SER A 138 -36.63 20.31 12.47
CA SER A 138 -35.50 21.20 12.15
C SER A 138 -35.48 22.57 12.90
N PRO A 139 -34.29 23.16 13.12
CA PRO A 139 -34.00 24.33 12.29
C PRO A 139 -32.63 24.30 11.58
N GLU A 140 -32.73 24.25 10.26
CA GLU A 140 -31.87 24.89 9.27
C GLU A 140 -30.98 26.02 9.83
N LYS A 141 -29.66 25.81 9.79
CA LYS A 141 -28.68 26.90 9.86
C LYS A 141 -27.44 26.61 9.00
N LYS A 142 -27.48 27.19 7.81
CA LYS A 142 -26.35 27.62 6.96
C LYS A 142 -25.20 26.62 6.80
N HIS A 143 -25.25 25.93 5.66
CA HIS A 143 -24.09 25.53 4.87
C HIS A 143 -23.03 26.64 4.82
N ILE A 144 -21.96 26.50 5.61
CA ILE A 144 -20.74 27.30 5.46
C ILE A 144 -19.76 26.42 4.70
N GLN A 145 -19.73 26.59 3.37
CA GLN A 145 -18.50 26.31 2.65
C GLN A 145 -17.43 27.27 3.19
N PRO A 146 -16.24 26.80 3.60
CA PRO A 146 -15.08 27.66 3.58
C PRO A 146 -14.79 27.96 2.11
N VAL A 147 -15.40 29.03 1.60
CA VAL A 147 -15.05 29.63 0.31
C VAL A 147 -13.53 29.82 0.32
N PRO A 148 -12.77 29.25 -0.64
CA PRO A 148 -11.39 29.64 -0.82
C PRO A 148 -11.40 31.08 -1.31
N THR A 149 -11.25 32.02 -0.38
CA THR A 149 -11.10 33.45 -0.66
C THR A 149 -9.88 33.63 -1.56
N LYS A 150 -10.14 33.83 -2.85
CA LYS A 150 -9.16 34.12 -3.89
C LYS A 150 -8.24 35.23 -3.39
N PRO A 151 -6.92 34.98 -3.18
CA PRO A 151 -6.01 36.03 -2.75
C PRO A 151 -5.99 37.17 -3.78
N ALA A 152 -5.87 38.40 -3.29
CA ALA A 152 -5.72 39.56 -4.16
C ALA A 152 -4.42 39.44 -4.99
N PRO A 153 -4.36 39.94 -6.24
CA PRO A 153 -3.38 39.46 -7.23
C PRO A 153 -1.88 39.70 -6.95
N ASN A 154 -1.54 40.53 -5.95
CA ASN A 154 -0.19 41.06 -5.75
C ASN A 154 0.39 40.84 -4.32
N ALA A 155 -0.14 39.91 -3.54
CA ALA A 155 0.52 39.49 -2.29
C ALA A 155 1.56 38.39 -2.58
N PRO A 156 2.77 38.41 -1.96
CA PRO A 156 3.72 37.31 -2.09
C PRO A 156 3.07 36.03 -1.54
N ILE A 157 2.87 35.04 -2.42
CA ILE A 157 2.12 33.82 -2.09
C ILE A 157 2.88 33.06 -1.00
N ALA A 158 2.23 32.84 0.15
CA ALA A 158 2.85 32.07 1.23
C ALA A 158 3.14 30.64 0.73
N HIS A 159 4.28 30.07 1.11
CA HIS A 159 4.71 28.76 0.58
C HIS A 159 3.70 27.64 0.94
N ALA A 160 2.94 27.82 2.02
CA ALA A 160 1.79 26.98 2.39
C ALA A 160 0.63 27.02 1.39
N ASP A 161 0.38 28.14 0.72
CA ASP A 161 -0.69 28.25 -0.28
C ASP A 161 -0.27 27.63 -1.61
N ILE A 162 1.01 27.75 -1.99
CA ILE A 162 1.60 26.99 -3.10
C ILE A 162 1.48 25.48 -2.81
N ALA A 163 1.84 25.04 -1.59
CA ALA A 163 1.72 23.65 -1.19
C ALA A 163 0.26 23.14 -1.22
N ARG A 164 -0.73 23.98 -0.84
CA ARG A 164 -2.16 23.66 -0.92
C ARG A 164 -2.65 23.59 -2.36
N GLN A 165 -2.22 24.49 -3.24
CA GLN A 165 -2.57 24.48 -4.67
C GLN A 165 -2.14 23.20 -5.37
N HIS A 166 -1.02 22.61 -4.95
CA HIS A 166 -0.51 21.34 -5.45
C HIS A 166 -0.95 20.11 -4.63
N TYR A 167 -1.72 20.28 -3.55
CA TYR A 167 -2.20 19.17 -2.74
C TYR A 167 -3.43 18.52 -3.34
N GLU A 168 -3.38 17.19 -3.45
CA GLU A 168 -4.50 16.36 -3.88
C GLU A 168 -5.22 15.83 -2.62
N PRO A 169 -6.43 16.33 -2.29
CA PRO A 169 -7.19 15.82 -1.15
C PRO A 169 -7.59 14.36 -1.35
N LEU A 170 -7.95 13.70 -0.25
CA LEU A 170 -8.62 12.40 -0.34
C LEU A 170 -10.05 12.65 -0.82
N SER A 171 -10.58 11.80 -1.70
CA SER A 171 -12.03 11.78 -1.98
C SER A 171 -12.76 10.86 -1.02
N THR A 172 -12.13 9.74 -0.64
CA THR A 172 -12.61 8.80 0.37
C THR A 172 -11.43 8.14 1.08
N LEU A 173 -11.68 7.56 2.25
CA LEU A 173 -10.77 6.63 2.92
C LEU A 173 -11.04 5.16 2.53
N GLN A 174 -11.95 4.93 1.58
CA GLN A 174 -12.39 3.61 1.11
C GLN A 174 -11.24 2.73 0.56
N ASP A 175 -10.13 3.36 0.20
CA ASP A 175 -8.88 2.68 -0.05
C ASP A 175 -8.43 1.81 1.14
N LEU A 176 -8.39 2.36 2.36
CA LEU A 176 -8.02 1.61 3.56
C LEU A 176 -8.95 0.40 3.79
N LEU A 177 -10.24 0.55 3.50
CA LEU A 177 -11.26 -0.51 3.62
C LEU A 177 -11.06 -1.66 2.62
N ARG A 178 -10.51 -1.41 1.42
CA ARG A 178 -10.27 -2.44 0.39
C ARG A 178 -9.02 -3.31 0.65
N GLY A 179 -8.28 -3.09 1.73
CA GLY A 179 -7.09 -3.87 2.08
C GLY A 179 -7.35 -4.93 3.17
N ASN A 180 -6.41 -5.88 3.30
CA ASN A 180 -6.40 -6.86 4.40
C ASN A 180 -6.28 -6.21 5.81
N GLU A 181 -6.05 -4.90 5.87
CA GLU A 181 -6.13 -4.09 7.09
C GLU A 181 -7.54 -4.09 7.72
N ALA A 182 -8.60 -4.34 6.94
CA ALA A 182 -9.97 -4.40 7.45
C ALA A 182 -10.33 -5.72 8.15
N GLY A 183 -9.41 -6.69 8.25
CA GLY A 183 -9.66 -8.09 8.66
C GLY A 183 -10.06 -8.36 10.13
N ALA A 184 -10.66 -7.39 10.81
CA ALA A 184 -11.39 -7.59 12.06
C ALA A 184 -12.58 -6.61 12.07
N ASP A 185 -13.78 -7.05 12.46
CA ASP A 185 -15.00 -6.26 12.30
C ASP A 185 -14.94 -4.89 13.02
N SER A 186 -14.32 -4.87 14.21
CA SER A 186 -14.04 -3.63 14.97
C SER A 186 -13.08 -2.67 14.24
N LEU A 187 -12.18 -3.19 13.41
CA LEU A 187 -11.18 -2.44 12.65
C LEU A 187 -11.80 -1.87 11.35
N ALA A 188 -12.65 -2.65 10.67
CA ALA A 188 -13.49 -2.15 9.59
C ALA A 188 -14.45 -1.04 10.05
N ALA A 189 -15.14 -1.23 11.19
CA ALA A 189 -16.00 -0.22 11.79
C ALA A 189 -15.26 1.07 12.17
N ALA A 190 -14.03 0.97 12.70
CA ALA A 190 -13.20 2.13 13.03
C ALA A 190 -12.75 2.90 11.77
N LEU A 191 -12.50 2.22 10.66
CA LEU A 191 -12.19 2.84 9.36
C LEU A 191 -13.43 3.49 8.73
N LEU A 192 -14.59 2.85 8.78
CA LEU A 192 -15.86 3.42 8.31
C LEU A 192 -16.21 4.72 9.07
N ALA A 193 -16.12 4.70 10.40
CA ALA A 193 -16.36 5.89 11.21
C ALA A 193 -15.29 7.00 11.01
N ALA A 194 -14.11 6.65 10.50
CA ALA A 194 -13.10 7.64 10.10
C ALA A 194 -13.41 8.22 8.71
N ASP A 195 -13.92 7.42 7.78
CA ASP A 195 -14.36 7.87 6.46
C ASP A 195 -15.59 8.79 6.59
N GLU A 196 -16.60 8.41 7.37
CA GLU A 196 -17.77 9.26 7.68
C GLU A 196 -17.35 10.61 8.29
N ALA A 197 -16.45 10.59 9.27
CA ALA A 197 -15.88 11.81 9.86
C ALA A 197 -15.10 12.65 8.84
N TYR A 198 -14.49 12.02 7.83
CA TYR A 198 -13.80 12.71 6.75
C TYR A 198 -14.79 13.34 5.75
N GLN A 199 -15.79 12.57 5.28
CA GLN A 199 -16.84 13.04 4.37
C GLN A 199 -17.67 14.20 4.95
N THR A 200 -17.87 14.21 6.27
CA THR A 200 -18.57 15.30 6.98
C THR A 200 -17.67 16.52 7.28
N GLY A 201 -16.44 16.55 6.76
CA GLY A 201 -15.47 17.64 6.95
C GLY A 201 -14.84 17.67 8.34
N ASN A 202 -15.13 16.71 9.22
CA ASN A 202 -14.61 16.64 10.57
C ASN A 202 -13.21 15.98 10.62
N LEU A 203 -12.24 16.66 9.98
CA LEU A 203 -10.85 16.22 9.89
C LEU A 203 -10.26 15.84 11.27
N ARG A 204 -10.63 16.58 12.33
CA ARG A 204 -10.16 16.32 13.70
C ARG A 204 -10.59 14.93 14.19
N GLN A 205 -11.85 14.55 14.00
CA GLN A 205 -12.33 13.22 14.38
C GLN A 205 -11.76 12.12 13.48
N ALA A 206 -11.66 12.36 12.16
CA ALA A 206 -11.04 11.41 11.23
C ALA A 206 -9.58 11.09 11.63
N ILE A 207 -8.78 12.13 11.88
CA ILE A 207 -7.40 12.02 12.37
C ILE A 207 -7.34 11.29 13.71
N GLN A 208 -8.20 11.62 14.68
CA GLN A 208 -8.21 10.95 15.98
C GLN A 208 -8.48 9.43 15.86
N ARG A 209 -9.47 9.04 15.04
CA ARG A 209 -9.82 7.63 14.80
C ARG A 209 -8.67 6.89 14.11
N LEU A 210 -8.08 7.46 13.07
CA LEU A 210 -6.95 6.86 12.35
C LEU A 210 -5.64 6.84 13.15
N ALA A 211 -5.39 7.84 14.00
CA ALA A 211 -4.22 7.84 14.88
C ALA A 211 -4.31 6.76 15.97
N ALA A 212 -5.50 6.53 16.54
CA ALA A 212 -5.75 5.39 17.42
C ALA A 212 -5.55 4.05 16.68
N LEU A 213 -5.89 4.00 15.40
CA LEU A 213 -5.67 2.84 14.53
C LEU A 213 -4.18 2.60 14.24
N ALA A 214 -3.43 3.66 13.95
CA ALA A 214 -2.00 3.59 13.66
C ALA A 214 -1.18 3.09 14.85
N LYS A 215 -1.64 3.36 16.09
CA LYS A 215 -1.08 2.75 17.31
C LYS A 215 -1.29 1.23 17.37
N LYS A 216 -2.43 0.72 16.90
CA LYS A 216 -2.72 -0.74 16.82
C LYS A 216 -2.02 -1.41 15.63
N ARG A 217 -1.71 -0.67 14.57
CA ARG A 217 -1.04 -1.14 13.34
C ARG A 217 0.21 -0.29 13.04
N PRO A 218 1.26 -0.32 13.89
CA PRO A 218 2.43 0.55 13.76
C PRO A 218 3.26 0.29 12.50
N ASN A 219 3.05 -0.84 11.81
CA ASN A 219 3.75 -1.21 10.58
C ASN A 219 2.96 -0.93 9.29
N SER A 220 1.72 -0.42 9.38
CA SER A 220 0.91 -0.12 8.19
C SER A 220 1.34 1.19 7.51
N SER A 221 2.23 1.10 6.51
CA SER A 221 2.64 2.25 5.70
C SER A 221 1.47 2.94 5.01
N ARG A 222 0.43 2.18 4.61
CA ARG A 222 -0.78 2.73 3.98
C ARG A 222 -1.56 3.64 4.93
N LEU A 223 -1.77 3.17 6.16
CA LEU A 223 -2.47 3.92 7.19
C LEU A 223 -1.70 5.18 7.60
N LYS A 224 -0.37 5.09 7.70
CA LYS A 224 0.49 6.26 7.93
C LYS A 224 0.46 7.25 6.77
N LEU A 225 0.46 6.79 5.51
CA LEU A 225 0.35 7.67 4.34
C LEU A 225 -0.94 8.50 4.40
N VAL A 226 -2.08 7.84 4.63
CA VAL A 226 -3.39 8.52 4.74
C VAL A 226 -3.39 9.47 5.93
N LEU A 227 -2.93 9.04 7.11
CA LEU A 227 -2.86 9.89 8.30
C LEU A 227 -1.95 11.12 8.08
N GLY A 228 -0.82 10.95 7.39
CA GLY A 228 0.08 12.04 7.02
C GLY A 228 -0.55 13.06 6.05
N ARG A 229 -1.33 12.59 5.07
CA ARG A 229 -2.13 13.46 4.18
C ARG A 229 -3.18 14.25 4.96
N LEU A 230 -3.92 13.61 5.86
CA LEU A 230 -4.91 14.31 6.70
C LEU A 230 -4.26 15.30 7.67
N TYR A 231 -3.07 15.02 8.19
CA TYR A 231 -2.30 16.02 8.94
C TYR A 231 -1.91 17.21 8.05
N PHE A 232 -1.54 17.01 6.78
CA PHE A 232 -1.30 18.12 5.86
C PHE A 232 -2.57 18.94 5.60
N GLU A 233 -3.68 18.27 5.32
CA GLU A 233 -4.98 18.87 5.00
C GLU A 233 -5.56 19.70 6.16
N SER A 234 -5.34 19.24 7.40
CA SER A 234 -5.69 19.96 8.62
C SER A 234 -4.66 21.03 9.04
N GLY A 235 -3.64 21.32 8.23
CA GLY A 235 -2.60 22.31 8.52
C GLY A 235 -1.54 21.87 9.54
N ASN A 236 -1.60 20.62 10.02
CA ASN A 236 -0.67 20.04 10.99
C ASN A 236 0.64 19.55 10.31
N TYR A 237 1.29 20.42 9.54
CA TYR A 237 2.43 20.09 8.69
C TYR A 237 3.58 19.37 9.42
N ARG A 238 3.88 19.73 10.68
CA ARG A 238 4.89 19.03 11.50
C ARG A 238 4.56 17.56 11.73
N GLN A 239 3.29 17.24 11.98
CA GLN A 239 2.83 15.86 12.15
C GLN A 239 2.77 15.11 10.81
N ALA A 240 2.43 15.79 9.72
CA ALA A 240 2.52 15.25 8.37
C ALA A 240 3.96 14.81 8.05
N VAL A 241 4.95 15.70 8.26
CA VAL A 241 6.38 15.38 8.10
C VAL A 241 6.80 14.16 8.93
N GLN A 242 6.49 14.14 10.23
CA GLN A 242 6.85 13.03 11.12
C GLN A 242 6.21 11.70 10.71
N THR A 243 5.00 11.73 10.14
CA THR A 243 4.26 10.53 9.75
C THR A 243 4.70 10.00 8.37
N LEU A 244 5.02 10.90 7.42
CA LEU A 244 5.35 10.57 6.04
C LEU A 244 6.83 10.21 5.83
N ARG A 245 7.75 10.89 6.53
CA ARG A 245 9.21 10.66 6.43
C ARG A 245 9.63 9.18 6.49
N PRO A 246 9.22 8.35 7.47
CA PRO A 246 9.63 6.94 7.53
C PRO A 246 9.06 6.06 6.41
N ILE A 247 8.12 6.57 5.61
CA ILE A 247 7.58 5.91 4.40
C ILE A 247 8.35 6.36 3.15
N ALA A 248 8.72 7.64 3.09
CA ALA A 248 9.55 8.22 2.03
C ALA A 248 10.99 7.67 2.05
N GLU A 249 11.54 7.40 3.24
CA GLU A 249 12.90 6.86 3.42
C GLU A 249 13.03 5.35 3.13
N LYS A 250 11.92 4.63 2.97
CA LYS A 250 11.92 3.16 2.85
C LYS A 250 11.25 2.69 1.56
N PRO A 251 11.92 1.87 0.73
CA PRO A 251 11.31 1.28 -0.47
C PRO A 251 10.00 0.53 -0.15
N SER A 252 8.92 0.98 -0.78
CA SER A 252 7.57 0.46 -0.63
C SER A 252 6.69 0.96 -1.79
N ILE A 253 5.54 0.33 -2.00
CA ILE A 253 4.55 0.81 -2.99
C ILE A 253 4.00 2.22 -2.70
N TYR A 254 4.27 2.76 -1.50
CA TYR A 254 3.83 4.09 -1.05
C TYR A 254 4.95 5.14 -1.06
N THR A 255 6.20 4.78 -1.38
CA THR A 255 7.37 5.68 -1.20
C THR A 255 7.20 6.97 -1.99
N GLN A 256 6.96 6.89 -3.30
CA GLN A 256 6.83 8.09 -4.13
C GLN A 256 5.63 8.97 -3.79
N GLN A 257 4.53 8.36 -3.32
CA GLN A 257 3.39 9.10 -2.80
C GLN A 257 3.77 9.82 -1.49
N ALA A 258 4.46 9.12 -0.57
CA ALA A 258 4.95 9.72 0.66
C ALA A 258 5.97 10.84 0.39
N GLN A 259 6.90 10.67 -0.55
CA GLN A 259 7.85 11.70 -0.97
C GLN A 259 7.14 12.94 -1.51
N TRP A 260 6.11 12.77 -2.34
CA TRP A 260 5.29 13.88 -2.82
C TRP A 260 4.62 14.67 -1.69
N TYR A 261 3.85 14.00 -0.82
CA TYR A 261 3.16 14.68 0.27
C TYR A 261 4.12 15.21 1.36
N LEU A 262 5.29 14.58 1.54
CA LEU A 262 6.35 15.05 2.40
C LEU A 262 6.99 16.33 1.85
N LEU A 263 7.25 16.38 0.54
CA LEU A 263 7.76 17.57 -0.14
C LEU A 263 6.76 18.73 -0.03
N LEU A 264 5.46 18.48 -0.21
CA LEU A 264 4.41 19.48 0.03
C LEU A 264 4.40 19.93 1.51
N ALA A 265 4.55 19.02 2.47
CA ALA A 265 4.60 19.36 3.89
C ALA A 265 5.86 20.18 4.26
N TYR A 266 7.00 19.93 3.60
CA TYR A 266 8.20 20.75 3.71
C TYR A 266 8.00 22.12 3.05
N LEU A 267 7.38 22.18 1.87
CA LEU A 267 7.03 23.43 1.19
C LEU A 267 6.12 24.31 2.06
N ALA A 268 5.12 23.71 2.70
CA ALA A 268 4.20 24.42 3.60
C ALA A 268 4.86 24.96 4.88
N ARG A 269 6.05 24.45 5.24
CA ARG A 269 6.89 24.91 6.35
C ARG A 269 8.33 25.09 5.91
N TYR A 270 8.52 25.78 4.79
CA TYR A 270 9.83 26.04 4.19
C TYR A 270 10.74 26.83 5.14
N ASP A 271 10.15 27.64 6.02
CA ASP A 271 10.82 28.34 7.13
C ASP A 271 11.61 27.42 8.07
N ILE A 272 11.18 26.16 8.23
CA ILE A 272 11.89 25.14 9.02
C ILE A 272 12.62 24.15 8.11
N TYR A 273 12.00 23.72 7.03
CA TYR A 273 12.41 22.55 6.24
C TYR A 273 13.02 22.90 4.87
N GLN A 274 13.55 24.11 4.68
CA GLN A 274 14.20 24.52 3.43
C GLN A 274 15.22 23.50 2.92
N LYS A 275 16.11 23.01 3.80
CA LYS A 275 17.18 22.07 3.41
C LYS A 275 16.62 20.71 3.00
N GLU A 276 15.65 20.20 3.75
CA GLU A 276 14.97 18.95 3.43
C GLU A 276 14.10 19.06 2.17
N TYR A 277 13.48 20.22 1.93
CA TYR A 277 12.73 20.48 0.70
C TYR A 277 13.64 20.41 -0.54
N GLU A 278 14.74 21.17 -0.59
CA GLU A 278 15.62 21.15 -1.77
C GLU A 278 16.27 19.77 -1.98
N LYS A 279 16.61 19.06 -0.89
CA LYS A 279 17.10 17.68 -0.95
C LYS A 279 16.07 16.71 -1.55
N GLU A 280 14.84 16.72 -1.05
CA GLU A 280 13.79 15.81 -1.51
C GLU A 280 13.32 16.17 -2.94
N LYS A 281 13.26 17.46 -3.26
CA LYS A 281 13.01 17.97 -4.61
C LYS A 281 14.06 17.48 -5.61
N ALA A 282 15.34 17.56 -5.27
CA ALA A 282 16.42 17.05 -6.10
C ALA A 282 16.30 15.52 -6.27
N ALA A 283 15.98 14.77 -5.21
CA ALA A 283 15.78 13.33 -5.28
C ALA A 283 14.59 12.94 -6.19
N VAL A 284 13.46 13.67 -6.12
CA VAL A 284 12.30 13.45 -6.99
C VAL A 284 12.58 13.80 -8.46
N LEU A 285 13.35 14.86 -8.72
CA LEU A 285 13.74 15.25 -10.08
C LEU A 285 14.82 14.33 -10.68
N ALA A 286 15.64 13.69 -9.85
CA ALA A 286 16.69 12.77 -10.29
C ALA A 286 16.17 11.38 -10.73
N VAL A 287 14.86 11.09 -10.55
CA VAL A 287 14.25 9.80 -10.91
C VAL A 287 13.28 9.98 -12.09
N PRO A 288 13.69 9.66 -13.33
CA PRO A 288 12.78 9.62 -14.48
C PRO A 288 11.63 8.65 -14.23
N GLY A 289 10.39 9.10 -14.49
CA GLY A 289 9.19 8.31 -14.20
C GLY A 289 8.71 8.37 -12.74
N HIS A 290 9.31 9.19 -11.87
CA HIS A 290 8.74 9.45 -10.55
C HIS A 290 7.37 10.14 -10.69
N PHE A 291 6.33 9.65 -9.99
CA PHE A 291 4.95 10.15 -10.06
C PHE A 291 4.85 11.68 -9.93
N ALA A 292 5.65 12.25 -9.03
CA ALA A 292 5.69 13.68 -8.78
C ALA A 292 6.67 14.48 -9.67
N HIS A 293 7.49 13.86 -10.52
CA HIS A 293 8.52 14.56 -11.31
C HIS A 293 7.94 15.75 -12.10
N ALA A 294 6.90 15.50 -12.89
CA ALA A 294 6.20 16.53 -13.67
C ALA A 294 5.37 17.50 -12.81
N LYS A 295 5.07 17.17 -11.55
CA LYS A 295 4.37 18.06 -10.60
C LYS A 295 5.36 19.03 -9.96
N VAL A 296 6.49 18.52 -9.46
CA VAL A 296 7.59 19.29 -8.88
C VAL A 296 8.16 20.30 -9.89
N ALA A 297 8.36 19.89 -11.14
CA ALA A 297 8.83 20.79 -12.20
C ALA A 297 7.86 21.94 -12.54
N LYS A 298 6.59 21.86 -12.11
CA LYS A 298 5.58 22.92 -12.29
C LYS A 298 5.46 23.87 -11.10
N ILE A 299 6.06 23.56 -9.96
CA ILE A 299 6.08 24.46 -8.80
C ILE A 299 6.96 25.65 -9.15
N ARG A 300 6.34 26.82 -9.31
CA ARG A 300 6.99 28.12 -9.54
C ARG A 300 6.73 29.02 -8.35
N TRP A 301 7.69 29.91 -8.09
CA TRP A 301 7.67 30.91 -7.02
C TRP A 301 7.27 32.27 -7.58
#